data_AF-R1EPP6-F1
#
_entry.id   AF-R1EPP6-F1
#
_cell.length_a   1.000
_cell.length_b   1.000
_cell.length_c   1.000
_cell.angle_alpha   90.00
_cell.angle_beta   90.00
_cell.angle_gamma   90.00
#
_symmetry.space_group_name_H-M   'P 1'
#
loop_
_entity.id
_entity.type
_entity.pdbx_description
1 polymer ?
#
loop_
_entity_poly.entity_id
_entity_poly.type
_entity_poly.pdbx_seq_one_letter_code
_entity_poly.pdbx_strand_id
1 'polypeptide(L)' 'GAAGLTLTQASTVFLLEPALQPGIERQAAGRIARIGQSEETRCVRLLIKDTVETKIVEWQR' A
#
# COMPACT_ATOMS: atom_id res chain seq x y z
N GLY A 1 -10.05 -3.04 7.06
CA GLY A 1 -11.47 -3.02 6.63
C GLY A 1 -11.57 -2.81 5.13
N ALA A 2 -12.62 -3.31 4.47
CA ALA A 2 -12.84 -3.37 3.01
C ALA A 2 -12.20 -4.55 2.26
N ALA A 3 -12.33 -5.76 2.80
CA ALA A 3 -12.12 -6.99 2.03
C ALA A 3 -13.09 -7.03 0.82
N GLY A 4 -12.57 -7.26 -0.39
CA GLY A 4 -13.38 -7.42 -1.61
C GLY A 4 -13.62 -6.16 -2.46
N LEU A 5 -13.19 -4.98 -2.02
CA LEU A 5 -13.30 -3.76 -2.83
C LEU A 5 -12.27 -3.76 -3.97
N THR A 6 -12.73 -3.52 -5.20
CA THR A 6 -11.89 -3.47 -6.41
C THR A 6 -11.89 -2.04 -6.98
N LEU A 7 -10.72 -1.50 -7.29
CA LEU A 7 -10.51 -0.12 -7.75
C LEU A 7 -9.75 -0.10 -9.08
N THR A 8 -10.36 -0.60 -10.16
CA THR A 8 -9.70 -0.78 -11.48
C THR A 8 -9.37 0.51 -12.22
N GLN A 9 -9.93 1.65 -11.82
CA GLN A 9 -9.67 2.95 -12.46
C GLN A 9 -8.54 3.74 -11.77
N ALA A 10 -8.11 3.35 -10.57
CA ALA A 10 -7.07 4.04 -9.84
C ALA A 10 -5.70 3.44 -10.17
N SER A 11 -4.75 4.22 -10.66
CA SER A 11 -3.39 3.75 -10.98
C SER A 11 -2.40 3.99 -9.84
N THR A 12 -2.66 4.90 -8.91
CA THR A 12 -1.71 5.22 -7.82
C THR A 12 -2.34 5.06 -6.44
N VAL A 13 -1.63 4.39 -5.54
CA VAL A 13 -1.98 4.31 -4.10
C VAL A 13 -0.92 5.00 -3.25
N PHE A 14 -1.37 5.81 -2.30
CA PHE A 14 -0.53 6.42 -1.27
C PHE A 14 -0.78 5.73 0.07
N LEU A 15 0.25 5.07 0.60
CA LEU A 15 0.26 4.51 1.96
C LEU A 15 0.86 5.57 2.88
N LEU A 16 0.03 6.12 3.77
CA LEU A 16 0.38 7.26 4.62
C LEU A 16 1.15 6.87 5.88
N GLU A 17 0.99 5.62 6.32
CA GLU A 17 1.63 5.07 7.50
C GLU A 17 1.96 3.58 7.26
N PRO A 18 3.03 3.04 7.87
CA PRO A 18 3.33 1.64 7.79
C PRO A 18 2.40 0.83 8.71
N ALA A 19 1.73 -0.18 8.16
CA ALA A 19 0.89 -1.06 8.96
C ALA A 19 1.75 -2.13 9.63
N LEU A 20 1.62 -2.34 10.94
CA LEU A 20 2.42 -3.35 11.67
C LEU A 20 2.43 -4.73 10.98
N GLN A 21 1.33 -5.12 10.35
CA GLN A 21 1.25 -6.34 9.56
C GLN A 21 1.38 -6.03 8.05
N PRO A 22 2.45 -6.46 7.36
CA PRO A 22 2.66 -6.18 5.93
C PRO A 22 1.54 -6.70 5.00
N GLY A 23 0.79 -7.72 5.46
CA GLY A 23 -0.37 -8.24 4.72
C GLY A 23 -1.47 -7.20 4.48
N ILE A 24 -1.61 -6.22 5.37
CA ILE A 24 -2.62 -5.16 5.25
C ILE A 24 -2.26 -4.21 4.11
N GLU A 25 -1.00 -3.77 4.02
CA GLU A 25 -0.50 -2.93 2.93
C GLU A 25 -0.64 -3.63 1.57
N ARG A 26 -0.27 -4.92 1.52
CA ARG A 26 -0.43 -5.74 0.30
C ARG A 26 -1.88 -5.89 -0.12
N GLN A 27 -2.80 -6.09 0.84
CA GLN A 27 -4.23 -6.15 0.54
C GLN A 27 -4.76 -4.81 0.00
N ALA A 28 -4.31 -3.69 0.57
CA ALA A 28 -4.70 -2.36 0.10
C ALA A 28 -4.19 -2.09 -1.33
N ALA A 29 -2.92 -2.36 -1.62
CA ALA A 29 -2.35 -2.24 -2.96
C ALA A 29 -3.01 -3.20 -3.97
N GLY A 30 -3.37 -4.40 -3.53
CA GLY A 30 -4.08 -5.40 -4.34
C GLY A 30 -5.47 -4.98 -4.81
N ARG A 31 -6.03 -3.87 -4.29
CA ARG A 31 -7.31 -3.32 -4.80
C ARG A 31 -7.16 -2.61 -6.13
N ILE A 32 -5.99 -2.01 -6.38
CA ILE A 32 -5.67 -1.35 -7.65
C ILE A 32 -4.91 -2.28 -8.58
N ALA A 33 -3.98 -3.10 -8.06
CA ALA A 33 -3.21 -4.06 -8.85
C ALA A 33 -4.07 -5.28 -9.24
N ARG A 34 -4.96 -5.08 -10.22
CA ARG A 34 -5.95 -6.06 -10.68
C ARG A 34 -5.91 -6.21 -12.20
N ILE A 35 -6.32 -7.39 -12.66
CA ILE A 35 -6.50 -7.68 -14.09
C ILE A 35 -7.52 -6.70 -14.67
N GLY A 36 -7.20 -6.09 -15.81
CA GLY A 36 -8.05 -5.11 -16.50
C GLY A 36 -7.65 -3.66 -16.29
N GLN A 37 -6.57 -3.37 -15.57
CA GLN A 37 -5.95 -2.04 -15.61
C GLN A 37 -5.14 -1.86 -16.91
N SER A 38 -5.28 -0.71 -17.55
CA SER A 38 -4.49 -0.31 -18.73
C SER A 38 -3.21 0.43 -18.38
N GLU A 39 -3.23 1.13 -17.25
CA GLU A 39 -2.12 1.95 -16.77
C GLU A 39 -1.26 1.16 -15.77
N GLU A 40 0.02 1.53 -15.67
CA GLU A 40 0.91 0.99 -14.65
C GLU A 40 0.45 1.39 -13.24
N THR A 41 0.36 0.41 -12.34
CA THR A 41 0.01 0.67 -10.95
C THR A 41 1.22 1.08 -10.12
N ARG A 42 1.15 2.24 -9.47
CA ARG A 42 2.19 2.76 -8.59
C ARG A 42 1.78 2.71 -7.12
N CYS A 43 2.65 2.17 -6.27
CA CYS A 43 2.50 2.23 -4.82
C CYS A 43 3.54 3.18 -4.23
N VAL A 44 3.09 4.23 -3.54
CA VAL A 44 3.94 5.22 -2.88
C VAL A 44 3.75 5.09 -1.38
N ARG A 45 4.83 4.82 -0.66
CA ARG A 45 4.86 4.82 0.81
C ARG A 45 5.41 6.16 1.27
N LEU A 46 4.63 6.90 2.06
CA LEU A 46 5.09 8.09 2.74
C LEU A 46 5.59 7.65 4.13
N LEU A 47 6.82 8.04 4.44
CA LEU A 47 7.46 7.72 5.72
C LEU A 47 8.12 8.99 6.26
N ILE A 48 7.88 9.27 7.53
CA ILE A 48 8.50 10.39 8.22
C ILE A 48 9.84 9.92 8.80
N LYS A 49 10.92 10.60 8.40
CA LYS A 49 12.27 10.34 8.90
C LYS A 49 12.37 10.59 10.41
N ASP A 50 13.26 9.85 11.06
CA ASP A 50 13.53 9.97 12.50
C ASP A 50 12.31 9.72 13.40
N THR A 51 11.35 8.93 12.90
CA THR A 51 10.16 8.50 13.66
C THR A 51 10.12 6.98 13.83
N VAL A 52 9.15 6.52 14.63
CA VAL A 52 8.86 5.10 14.82
C VAL A 52 8.55 4.38 13.49
N GLU A 53 8.02 5.08 12.49
CA GLU A 53 7.68 4.52 11.19
C GLU A 53 8.89 3.91 10.49
N THR A 54 10.06 4.53 10.60
CA THR A 54 11.30 4.02 9.99
C THR A 54 11.70 2.68 10.62
N LYS A 55 11.57 2.56 11.94
CA LYS A 55 11.84 1.31 12.68
C LYS A 55 10.84 0.21 12.35
N ILE A 56 9.55 0.56 12.17
CA ILE A 56 8.52 -0.40 11.76
C ILE A 56 8.87 -0.98 10.38
N VAL A 57 9.26 -0.13 9.43
CA VAL A 57 9.62 -0.58 8.08
C VAL A 57 10.89 -1.43 8.08
N GLU A 58 11.88 -1.10 8.90
CA GLU A 58 13.08 -1.93 9.08
C GLU A 58 12.74 -3.30 9.68
N TRP A 59 11.85 -3.35 10.67
CA TRP A 59 11.39 -4.59 11.29
C TRP A 59 10.61 -5.50 10.34
N GLN A 60 9.98 -4.93 9.30
CA GLN A 60 9.23 -5.68 8.30
C GLN A 60 10.08 -6.30 7.18
N ARG A 61 11.38 -5.99 7.13
CA ARG A 61 12.32 -6.61 6.17
C ARG A 61 12.63 -8.04 6.56
#